data_AF-A0A3S3T244-F1
#
_entry.id   AF-A0A3S3T244-F1
#
_cell.length_a   1.000
_cell.length_b   1.000
_cell.length_c   1.000
_cell.angle_alpha   90.00
_cell.angle_beta   90.00
_cell.angle_gamma   90.00
#
_symmetry.space_group_name_H-M   'P 1'
#
loop_
_entity.id
_entity.type
_entity.pdbx_description
1 polymer ?
#
loop_
_entity_poly.entity_id
_entity_poly.type
_entity_poly.pdbx_seq_one_letter_code
_entity_poly.pdbx_strand_id
1 'polypeptide(L)' 'MTADKLRDSLTHARANYWILTFVCGVILSLFLNELNQGVNPSYLMTYFISLATGYYLSSELKKTIRTIKSELNSTIL' A
#
# COMPACT_ATOMS: atom_id res chain seq x y z
N MET A 1 -2.25 -9.60 -24.16
CA MET A 1 -2.72 -8.34 -23.56
C MET A 1 -2.01 -7.20 -24.28
N THR A 2 -2.69 -6.16 -24.78
CA THR A 2 -2.03 -5.06 -25.51
C THR A 2 -1.23 -4.17 -24.55
N ALA A 3 -0.13 -3.59 -25.03
CA ALA A 3 0.77 -2.76 -24.23
C ALA A 3 0.05 -1.60 -23.50
N ASP A 4 -0.99 -1.02 -24.13
CA ASP A 4 -1.79 0.06 -23.53
C ASP A 4 -2.58 -0.40 -22.30
N LYS A 5 -3.20 -1.59 -22.35
CA LYS A 5 -3.93 -2.15 -21.19
C LYS A 5 -2.98 -2.44 -20.01
N LEU A 6 -1.74 -2.81 -20.31
CA LEU A 6 -0.72 -3.11 -19.31
C LEU A 6 -0.20 -1.82 -18.65
N ARG A 7 -0.02 -0.75 -19.43
CA ARG A 7 0.31 0.60 -18.92
C ARG A 7 -0.80 1.20 -18.05
N ASP A 8 -2.05 1.00 -18.46
CA ASP A 8 -3.22 1.46 -17.69
C ASP A 8 -3.30 0.74 -16.33
N SER A 9 -3.19 -0.60 -16.34
CA SER A 9 -3.14 -1.42 -15.13
C SER A 9 -1.99 -1.03 -14.19
N LEU A 10 -0.81 -0.73 -14.74
CA LEU A 10 0.34 -0.23 -13.96
C LEU A 10 0.02 1.12 -13.28
N THR A 11 -0.66 2.01 -13.99
CA THR A 11 -1.05 3.34 -13.48
C THR A 11 -2.03 3.21 -12.33
N HIS A 12 -3.04 2.36 -12.48
CA HIS A 12 -4.00 2.06 -11.40
C HIS A 12 -3.34 1.42 -10.19
N ALA A 13 -2.47 0.42 -10.38
CA ALA A 13 -1.75 -0.22 -9.27
C ALA A 13 -0.87 0.78 -8.51
N ARG A 14 -0.22 1.71 -9.23
CA ARG A 14 0.58 2.78 -8.63
C ARG A 14 -0.26 3.77 -7.84
N ALA A 15 -1.42 4.17 -8.36
CA ALA A 15 -2.36 5.05 -7.65
C ALA A 15 -2.82 4.40 -6.34
N ASN A 16 -3.20 3.12 -6.38
CA ASN A 16 -3.63 2.37 -5.20
C ASN A 16 -2.51 2.27 -4.14
N TYR A 17 -1.26 2.09 -4.58
CA TYR A 17 -0.10 2.08 -3.67
C TYR A 17 0.05 3.41 -2.92
N TRP A 18 -0.08 4.54 -3.63
CA TRP A 18 -0.01 5.87 -3.02
C TRP A 18 -1.16 6.14 -2.05
N ILE A 19 -2.38 5.77 -2.42
CA ILE A 19 -3.56 5.90 -1.55
C ILE A 19 -3.35 5.10 -0.26
N LEU A 20 -2.92 3.84 -0.38
CA LEU A 20 -2.63 3.00 0.78
C LEU A 20 -1.53 3.60 1.66
N THR A 21 -0.48 4.15 1.06
CA THR A 21 0.62 4.83 1.79
C THR A 21 0.09 6.01 2.60
N PHE A 22 -0.79 6.81 2.00
CA PHE A 22 -1.43 7.95 2.69
C PHE A 22 -2.28 7.48 3.87
N VAL A 23 -3.13 6.46 3.67
CA VAL A 23 -3.97 5.89 4.74
C VAL A 23 -3.13 5.34 5.88
N CYS A 24 -2.06 4.59 5.59
CA CYS A 24 -1.12 4.10 6.61
C CYS A 24 -0.46 5.26 7.38
N GLY A 25 -0.13 6.37 6.71
CA GLY A 25 0.44 7.56 7.36
C GLY A 25 -0.54 8.22 8.34
N VAL A 26 -1.82 8.30 7.98
CA VAL A 26 -2.88 8.81 8.88
C VAL A 26 -3.01 7.91 10.11
N ILE A 27 -3.09 6.58 9.91
CA ILE A 27 -3.20 5.59 10.99
C ILE A 27 -1.98 5.67 11.92
N LEU A 28 -0.77 5.79 11.36
CA LEU A 28 0.45 5.93 12.15
C LEU A 28 0.45 7.21 12.99
N SER A 29 -0.05 8.32 12.43
CA SER A 29 -0.17 9.58 13.16
C SER A 29 -1.14 9.47 14.33
N LEU A 30 -2.28 8.81 14.13
CA LEU A 30 -3.24 8.52 15.20
C LEU A 30 -2.63 7.61 16.27
N PHE A 31 -1.93 6.54 15.86
CA PHE A 31 -1.25 5.64 16.78
C PHE A 31 -0.24 6.37 17.68
N LEU A 32 0.60 7.23 17.09
CA LEU A 32 1.58 8.01 17.85
C LEU A 32 0.92 9.02 18.80
N ASN A 33 -0.18 9.66 18.36
CA ASN A 33 -0.94 10.57 19.21
C ASN A 33 -1.52 9.85 20.45
N GLU A 34 -2.10 8.67 20.24
CA GLU A 34 -2.69 7.83 21.29
C GLU A 34 -1.64 7.28 22.26
N LEU A 35 -0.46 6.91 21.74
CA LEU A 35 0.70 6.54 22.56
C LEU A 35 1.13 7.71 23.47
N ASN A 36 1.17 8.93 22.93
CA ASN A 36 1.58 10.10 23.70
C ASN A 36 0.55 10.50 24.77
N GLN A 37 -0.73 10.22 24.53
CA GLN A 37 -1.82 10.50 25.47
C GLN A 37 -2.00 9.39 26.54
N GLY A 38 -1.25 8.28 26.46
CA GLY A 38 -1.34 7.18 27.43
C GLY A 38 -2.67 6.44 27.39
N VAL A 39 -3.30 6.36 26.20
CA VAL A 39 -4.67 5.87 26.03
C VAL A 39 -4.75 4.34 26.07
N ASN A 40 -5.97 3.84 26.20
CA ASN A 40 -6.33 2.44 26.38
C ASN A 40 -5.60 1.50 25.39
N PRO A 41 -4.91 0.45 25.88
CA PRO A 41 -4.13 -0.48 25.05
C PRO A 41 -4.94 -1.19 23.94
N SER A 42 -6.27 -1.28 24.09
CA SER A 42 -7.13 -1.85 23.05
C SER A 42 -7.08 -1.06 21.73
N TYR A 43 -7.12 0.28 21.78
CA TYR A 43 -7.04 1.13 20.59
C TYR A 43 -5.66 1.03 19.93
N LEU A 44 -4.59 1.03 20.72
CA LEU A 44 -3.23 0.85 20.23
C LEU A 44 -3.07 -0.47 19.46
N MET A 45 -3.67 -1.55 19.96
CA MET A 45 -3.65 -2.84 19.28
C MET A 45 -4.41 -2.78 17.94
N THR A 46 -5.54 -2.09 17.87
CA THR A 46 -6.30 -1.89 16.61
C THR A 46 -5.48 -1.13 15.57
N TYR A 47 -4.82 -0.04 15.95
CA TYR A 47 -3.96 0.71 15.04
C TYR A 47 -2.75 -0.11 14.58
N PHE A 48 -2.13 -0.87 15.49
CA PHE A 48 -1.01 -1.73 15.17
C PHE A 48 -1.40 -2.83 14.15
N ILE A 49 -2.53 -3.50 14.37
CA ILE A 49 -3.06 -4.50 13.42
C ILE A 49 -3.33 -3.84 12.07
N SER A 50 -3.94 -2.65 12.07
CA SER A 50 -4.23 -1.90 10.83
C SER A 50 -2.96 -1.57 10.04
N LEU A 51 -1.88 -1.16 10.72
CA LEU A 51 -0.58 -0.91 10.10
C LEU A 51 0.06 -2.19 9.56
N ALA A 52 -0.04 -3.31 10.28
CA ALA A 52 0.46 -4.60 9.82
C ALA A 52 -0.26 -5.08 8.56
N THR A 53 -1.58 -4.95 8.52
CA THR A 53 -2.39 -5.23 7.32
C THR A 53 -2.02 -4.30 6.18
N GLY A 54 -1.86 -3.00 6.44
CA GLY A 54 -1.41 -2.02 5.44
C GLY A 54 -0.04 -2.36 4.85
N TYR A 55 0.91 -2.81 5.68
CA TYR A 55 2.22 -3.28 5.23
C TYR A 55 2.12 -4.51 4.32
N TYR A 56 1.29 -5.49 4.70
CA TYR A 56 1.07 -6.69 3.89
C TYR A 56 0.50 -6.35 2.51
N LEU A 57 -0.56 -5.53 2.45
CA LEU A 57 -1.14 -5.10 1.18
C LEU A 57 -0.12 -4.32 0.33
N SER A 58 0.65 -3.43 0.95
CA SER A 58 1.69 -2.65 0.26
C SER A 58 2.76 -3.55 -0.38
N SER A 59 3.13 -4.64 0.29
CA SER A 59 4.06 -5.64 -0.24
C SER A 59 3.48 -6.37 -1.47
N GLU A 60 2.22 -6.81 -1.41
CA GLU A 60 1.56 -7.47 -2.53
C GLU A 60 1.38 -6.53 -3.74
N LEU A 61 0.92 -5.29 -3.53
CA LEU A 61 0.83 -4.30 -4.60
C LEU A 61 2.20 -4.02 -5.25
N LYS A 62 3.27 -3.97 -4.45
CA LYS A 62 4.63 -3.78 -4.97
C LYS A 62 5.08 -4.97 -5.83
N LYS A 63 4.69 -6.21 -5.48
CA LYS A 63 4.92 -7.39 -6.32
C LYS A 63 4.14 -7.28 -7.63
N THR A 64 2.85 -6.96 -7.58
CA THR A 64 2.01 -6.80 -8.78
C THR A 64 2.58 -5.75 -9.73
N ILE A 65 3.00 -4.58 -9.22
CA ILE A 65 3.64 -3.53 -10.02
C ILE A 65 4.93 -4.04 -10.69
N ARG A 66 5.75 -4.84 -9.99
CA ARG A 66 6.97 -5.42 -10.57
C ARG A 66 6.64 -6.43 -11.67
N THR A 67 5.65 -7.29 -11.46
CA THR A 67 5.22 -8.27 -12.47
C THR A 67 4.73 -7.57 -13.73
N ILE A 68 3.81 -6.61 -13.61
CA ILE A 68 3.29 -5.83 -14.74
C ILE A 68 4.43 -5.10 -15.48
N LYS A 69 5.39 -4.53 -14.74
CA LYS A 69 6.55 -3.85 -15.33
C LYS A 69 7.46 -4.82 -16.09
N SER A 70 7.65 -6.02 -15.56
CA SER A 70 8.44 -7.07 -16.23
C SER A 70 7.78 -7.52 -17.53
N GLU A 71 6.47 -7.77 -17.50
CA GLU A 71 5.69 -8.15 -18.69
C GLU A 71 5.66 -7.05 -19.76
N LEU A 72 5.60 -5.79 -19.34
CA LEU A 72 5.64 -4.65 -20.27
C LEU A 72 6.99 -4.57 -20.98
N ASN A 73 8.09 -4.73 -20.24
CA ASN A 73 9.43 -4.72 -20.81
C ASN A 73 9.66 -5.88 -21.78
N SER A 74 9.11 -7.07 -21.52
CA SER A 74 9.22 -8.20 -22.45
C SER A 74 8.32 -8.10 -23.68
N THR A 75 7.32 -7.21 -23.67
CA THR A 75 6.39 -7.00 -24.79
C THR A 75 6.86 -5.88 -25.73
N ILE A 76 7.68 -4.95 -25.23
CA ILE A 76 8.23 -3.83 -26.00
C ILE A 76 9.55 -4.21 -26.71
N LEU A 77 10.22 -5.27 -26.25
CA LEU A 77 11.43 -5.83 -26.84
C LEU A 77 11.08 -6.86 -27.93
#